data_AF-A0A0B5QNB8-F1
#
_entry.id   AF-A0A0B5QNB8-F1
#
_cell.length_a   1.000
_cell.length_b   1.000
_cell.length_c   1.000
_cell.angle_alpha   90.00
_cell.angle_beta   90.00
_cell.angle_gamma   90.00
#
_symmetry.space_group_name_H-M   'P 1'
#
loop_
_entity.id
_entity.type
_entity.pdbx_description
1 polymer ?
#
loop_
_entity_poly.entity_id
_entity_poly.type
_entity_poly.pdbx_seq_one_letter_code
_entity_poly.pdbx_strand_id
1 'polypeptide(L)' 'MASKNSGTNRTLVPEAKQGLNRLKTEVASEVGLSNYESMDKGNLSSRQNGSVGGEMVKRMIESYEQGL' A
#
# COMPACT_ATOMS: atom_id res chain seq x y z
N MET A 1 -1.44 -19.78 -19.73
CA MET A 1 -0.99 -19.75 -18.33
C MET A 1 -0.53 -18.34 -17.99
N ALA A 2 -1.20 -17.64 -17.08
CA ALA A 2 -0.87 -16.26 -16.73
C ALA A 2 0.45 -16.23 -15.94
N SER A 3 1.42 -15.47 -16.43
CA SER A 3 2.70 -15.23 -15.77
C SER A 3 2.43 -14.58 -14.41
N LYS A 4 2.75 -15.29 -13.32
CA LYS A 4 2.82 -14.70 -11.98
C LYS A 4 4.00 -13.74 -11.99
N ASN A 5 3.77 -12.50 -12.40
CA ASN A 5 4.72 -11.41 -12.23
C ASN A 5 4.85 -11.16 -10.72
N SER A 6 5.73 -11.93 -10.08
CA SER A 6 6.13 -11.70 -8.69
C SER A 6 6.92 -10.40 -8.67
N GLY A 7 6.20 -9.27 -8.63
CA GLY A 7 6.78 -7.94 -8.56
C GLY A 7 7.82 -7.90 -7.45
N THR A 8 9.05 -7.55 -7.83
CA THR A 8 10.25 -7.53 -7.00
C THR A 8 10.27 -6.40 -5.97
N ASN A 9 9.10 -5.90 -5.56
CA ASN A 9 8.99 -4.90 -4.50
C ASN A 9 9.34 -5.55 -3.16
N ARG A 10 10.65 -5.66 -2.90
CA ARG A 10 11.19 -6.01 -1.59
C ARG A 10 11.11 -4.78 -0.71
N THR A 11 10.52 -4.96 0.46
CA THR A 11 10.63 -3.97 1.53
C THR A 11 12.09 -3.88 1.96
N LEU A 12 12.59 -2.67 2.18
CA LEU A 12 13.97 -2.45 2.63
C LEU A 12 14.23 -3.12 3.99
N VAL A 13 13.21 -3.13 4.85
CA VAL A 13 13.19 -3.83 6.13
C VAL A 13 12.19 -4.99 6.01
N PRO A 14 12.65 -6.25 5.92
CA PRO A 14 11.77 -7.42 5.78
C PRO A 14 10.75 -7.55 6.91
N GLU A 15 11.15 -7.23 8.14
CA GLU A 15 10.33 -7.33 9.35
C GLU A 15 9.14 -6.36 9.31
N ALA A 16 9.30 -5.21 8.63
CA ALA A 16 8.26 -4.21 8.48
C ALA A 16 7.16 -4.63 7.49
N LYS A 17 7.37 -5.68 6.68
CA LYS A 17 6.45 -6.08 5.60
C LYS A 17 5.02 -6.29 6.09
N GLN A 18 4.83 -6.93 7.23
CA GLN A 18 3.50 -7.17 7.77
C GLN A 18 2.82 -5.87 8.21
N GLY A 19 3.56 -4.97 8.87
CA GLY A 19 3.05 -3.66 9.27
C GLY A 19 2.68 -2.79 8.07
N LEU A 20 3.54 -2.73 7.06
CA LEU A 20 3.30 -2.00 5.82
C LEU A 20 2.08 -2.53 5.05
N ASN A 21 1.84 -3.84 5.08
CA ASN A 21 0.63 -4.41 4.49
C ASN A 21 -0.64 -3.99 5.22
N ARG A 22 -0.63 -3.99 6.57
CA ARG A 22 -1.78 -3.51 7.36
C ARG A 22 -2.08 -2.04 7.05
N LEU A 23 -1.06 -1.19 7.11
CA LEU A 23 -1.17 0.24 6.78
C LEU A 23 -1.77 0.44 5.39
N LYS A 24 -1.29 -0.31 4.39
CA LYS A 24 -1.81 -0.27 3.02
C LYS A 24 -3.29 -0.65 2.97
N THR A 25 -3.72 -1.68 3.68
CA THR A 25 -5.14 -2.09 3.73
C THR A 25 -6.02 -1.04 4.41
N GLU A 26 -5.55 -0.46 5.51
CA GLU A 26 -6.24 0.61 6.24
C GLU A 26 -6.42 1.85 5.36
N VAL A 27 -5.32 2.34 4.80
CA VAL A 27 -5.31 3.49 3.89
C VAL A 27 -6.21 3.24 2.66
N ALA A 28 -6.13 2.04 2.06
CA ALA A 28 -6.98 1.68 0.94
C ALA A 28 -8.48 1.76 1.29
N SER A 29 -8.85 1.30 2.48
CA SER A 29 -10.22 1.35 2.97
C SER A 29 -10.69 2.80 3.15
N GLU A 30 -9.83 3.67 3.65
CA GLU A 30 -10.15 5.09 3.86
C GLU A 30 -10.27 5.89 2.56
N VAL A 31 -9.49 5.54 1.53
CA VAL A 31 -9.66 6.14 0.19
C VAL A 31 -10.80 5.52 -0.61
N GLY A 32 -11.64 4.69 0.02
CA GLY A 32 -12.86 4.13 -0.56
C GLY A 32 -12.66 2.84 -1.36
N LEU A 33 -11.53 2.16 -1.23
CA LEU A 33 -11.26 0.87 -1.88
C LEU A 33 -11.52 -0.28 -0.89
N SER A 34 -12.65 -0.97 -1.05
CA SER A 34 -12.95 -2.19 -0.29
C SER A 34 -12.18 -3.39 -0.83
N ASN A 35 -11.87 -4.36 0.03
CA ASN A 35 -11.23 -5.63 -0.37
C ASN A 35 -9.89 -5.49 -1.11
N TYR A 36 -9.14 -4.42 -0.87
CA TYR A 36 -7.91 -4.08 -1.60
C TYR A 36 -6.85 -5.20 -1.62
N GLU A 37 -6.76 -6.02 -0.57
CA GLU A 37 -5.83 -7.16 -0.50
C GLU A 37 -6.13 -8.23 -1.56
N SER A 38 -7.40 -8.59 -1.75
CA SER A 38 -7.84 -9.63 -2.70
C SER A 38 -8.09 -9.10 -4.11
N MET A 39 -8.24 -7.78 -4.27
CA MET A 39 -8.38 -7.17 -5.58
C MET A 39 -7.11 -7.31 -6.42
N ASP A 40 -7.30 -7.52 -7.73
CA ASP A 40 -6.24 -7.36 -8.70
C ASP A 40 -5.97 -5.87 -8.92
N LYS A 41 -4.74 -5.45 -8.58
CA LYS A 41 -4.30 -4.05 -8.68
C LYS A 41 -4.24 -3.59 -10.14
N GLY A 42 -4.19 -4.52 -11.10
CA GLY A 42 -4.25 -4.23 -12.53
C GLY A 42 -5.63 -3.74 -13.00
N ASN A 43 -6.70 -4.02 -12.25
CA ASN A 43 -8.06 -3.55 -12.55
C ASN A 43 -8.35 -2.16 -11.95
N LEU A 44 -7.49 -1.68 -11.07
CA LEU A 44 -7.60 -0.34 -10.49
C LEU A 44 -6.94 0.69 -11.40
N SER A 45 -7.52 1.89 -11.46
CA SER A 45 -6.87 3.00 -12.17
C SER A 45 -5.54 3.35 -11.52
N SER A 46 -4.56 3.81 -12.30
CA SER A 46 -3.27 4.27 -11.79
C SER A 46 -3.42 5.36 -10.73
N ARG A 47 -4.47 6.19 -10.83
CA ARG A 47 -4.81 7.23 -9.85
C ARG A 47 -5.23 6.63 -8.50
N GLN A 48 -6.03 5.56 -8.50
CA GLN A 48 -6.45 4.88 -7.28
C GLN A 48 -5.29 4.15 -6.59
N ASN A 49 -4.45 3.44 -7.36
CA ASN A 49 -3.25 2.84 -6.80
C ASN A 49 -2.29 3.90 -6.25
N GLY A 50 -2.14 5.02 -6.97
CA GLY A 50 -1.32 6.16 -6.56
C GLY A 50 -1.84 6.84 -5.29
N SER A 51 -3.16 7.01 -5.13
CA SER A 51 -3.73 7.64 -3.93
C SER A 51 -3.48 6.82 -2.67
N VAL A 52 -3.56 5.48 -2.75
CA VAL A 52 -3.20 4.60 -1.62
C VAL A 52 -1.74 4.81 -1.23
N GLY A 53 -0.82 4.73 -2.19
CA GLY A 53 0.61 4.89 -1.92
C GLY A 53 0.96 6.28 -1.38
N GLY A 54 0.35 7.34 -1.93
CA GLY A 54 0.56 8.72 -1.47
C GLY A 54 0.09 8.94 -0.04
N GLU A 55 -1.10 8.42 0.31
CA GLU A 55 -1.65 8.55 1.65
C GLU A 55 -0.86 7.73 2.69
N MET A 56 -0.34 6.55 2.30
CA MET A 56 0.61 5.81 3.15
C MET A 56 1.85 6.65 3.48
N VAL A 57 2.46 7.29 2.47
CA VAL A 57 3.65 8.13 2.66
C VAL A 57 3.33 9.34 3.53
N LYS A 58 2.19 9.98 3.31
CA LYS A 58 1.75 11.13 4.11
C LYS A 58 1.65 10.79 5.60
N ARG A 59 1.05 9.65 5.96
CA ARG A 59 0.97 9.19 7.36
C ARG A 59 2.31 8.83 7.96
N MET A 60 3.18 8.19 7.18
CA MET A 60 4.53 7.85 7.64
C MET A 60 5.32 9.13 7.96
N ILE A 61 5.20 10.16 7.12
CA ILE A 61 5.82 11.47 7.36
C ILE A 61 5.21 12.13 8.60
N GLU A 62 3.88 12.19 8.70
CA GLU A 62 3.21 12.77 9.87
C GLU A 62 3.63 12.08 11.19
N SER A 63 3.67 10.75 11.21
CA SER A 63 4.11 9.98 12.38
C SER A 63 5.57 10.27 12.75
N TYR A 64 6.42 10.47 11.72
CA TYR A 64 7.82 10.84 11.92
C TYR A 64 7.93 12.27 12.46
N GLU A 65 7.17 13.22 11.91
CA GLU A 65 7.13 14.62 12.34
C GLU A 65 6.64 14.78 13.79
N GLN A 66 5.67 13.96 14.22
CA GLN A 66 5.19 13.96 15.61
C GLN A 66 6.22 13.44 16.63
N GLY A 67 7.19 12.66 16.15
CA GLY A 67 8.26 12.09 16.98
C GLY A 67 9.55 12.90 17.00
N LEU A 68 9.63 14.01 16.26
CA LEU A 68 10.72 14.98 16.29
C LEU A 68 10.59 15.94 17.48
#